data_AF-A0A5N5GFE7-F1
#
_entry.id   AF-A0A5N5GFE7-F1
#
_cell.length_a   1.000
_cell.length_b   1.000
_cell.length_c   1.000
_cell.angle_alpha   90.00
_cell.angle_beta   90.00
_cell.angle_gamma   90.00
#
_symmetry.space_group_name_H-M   'P 1'
#
loop_
_entity.id
_entity.type
_entity.pdbx_description
1 polymer ?
#
loop_
_entity_poly.entity_id
_entity_poly.type
_entity_poly.pdbx_seq_one_letter_code
_entity_poly.pdbx_strand_id
1 'polypeptide(L)'
;MVVTVLDSVAKSGLKVTSITYMNLLQSCIDTNSIQLGRKIHERVDVVEELNPFVETKLVSMYAKCGFLDDARKVFYAMRERNLYSWSAMIGACLRD
;
A
#
# COMPACT_ATOMS: atom_id res chain seq x y z
N MET A 1 16.49 6.77 0.33
CA MET A 1 17.00 5.48 0.86
C MET A 1 15.99 4.35 0.74
N VAL A 2 14.70 4.53 1.09
CA VAL A 2 13.73 3.41 1.03
C VAL A 2 13.37 2.99 -0.41
N VAL A 3 13.04 3.93 -1.30
CA VAL A 3 12.71 3.60 -2.71
C VAL A 3 13.91 3.00 -3.44
N THR A 4 15.12 3.46 -3.14
CA THR A 4 16.35 2.93 -3.75
C THR A 4 16.58 1.46 -3.42
N VAL A 5 16.12 1.00 -2.24
CA VAL A 5 16.17 -0.42 -1.87
C VAL A 5 15.15 -1.23 -2.68
N LEU A 6 13.93 -0.72 -2.86
CA LEU A 6 12.94 -1.38 -3.73
C LEU A 6 13.42 -1.45 -5.19
N ASP A 7 14.02 -0.37 -5.70
CA ASP A 7 14.54 -0.34 -7.07
C ASP A 7 15.73 -1.30 -7.25
N SER A 8 16.61 -1.45 -6.24
CA SER A 8 17.70 -2.44 -6.30
C SER A 8 17.17 -3.87 -6.20
N VAL A 9 16.14 -4.10 -5.38
CA VAL A 9 15.48 -5.41 -5.24
C VAL A 9 14.77 -5.79 -6.55
N ALA A 10 14.03 -4.86 -7.16
CA ALA A 10 13.41 -5.05 -8.46
C ALA A 10 14.43 -5.42 -9.56
N LYS A 11 15.55 -4.69 -9.62
CA LYS A 11 16.61 -4.92 -10.63
C LYS A 11 17.37 -6.23 -10.44
N SER A 12 17.44 -6.75 -9.22
CA SER A 12 18.12 -8.02 -8.91
C SER A 12 17.20 -9.24 -9.00
N GLY A 13 15.91 -9.04 -9.31
CA GLY A 13 14.90 -10.10 -9.30
C GLY A 13 14.55 -10.63 -7.91
N LEU A 14 15.00 -9.94 -6.86
CA LEU A 14 14.70 -10.28 -5.47
C LEU A 14 13.26 -9.89 -5.13
N LYS A 15 12.67 -10.58 -4.14
CA LYS A 15 11.36 -10.24 -3.58
C LYS A 15 11.51 -9.58 -2.22
N VAL A 16 10.56 -8.73 -1.86
CA VAL A 16 10.45 -8.08 -0.55
C VAL A 16 9.38 -8.76 0.26
N THR A 17 9.63 -8.93 1.56
CA THR A 17 8.63 -9.52 2.45
C THR A 17 7.39 -8.64 2.59
N SER A 18 6.24 -9.26 2.84
CA SER A 18 4.99 -8.53 3.13
C SER A 18 5.18 -7.52 4.27
N ILE A 19 5.92 -7.90 5.31
CA ILE A 19 6.19 -7.05 6.49
C ILE A 19 7.01 -5.82 6.09
N THR A 20 8.10 -6.02 5.36
CA THR A 20 8.94 -4.91 4.90
C THR A 20 8.12 -3.94 4.07
N TYR A 21 7.35 -4.44 3.09
CA TYR A 21 6.51 -3.60 2.24
C TYR A 21 5.46 -2.81 3.04
N MET A 22 4.77 -3.45 3.99
CA MET A 22 3.81 -2.79 4.87
C MET A 22 4.43 -1.70 5.75
N ASN A 23 5.68 -1.88 6.20
CA ASN A 23 6.41 -0.85 6.94
C ASN A 23 6.74 0.36 6.06
N LEU A 24 7.04 0.16 4.78
CA LEU A 24 7.24 1.27 3.85
C LEU A 24 5.94 2.04 3.64
N LEU A 25 4.81 1.35 3.47
CA LEU A 25 3.50 2.00 3.40
C LEU A 25 3.17 2.76 4.70
N GLN A 26 3.53 2.20 5.86
CA GLN A 26 3.37 2.90 7.13
C GLN A 26 4.19 4.20 7.18
N SER A 27 5.45 4.17 6.72
CA SER A 27 6.26 5.40 6.65
C SER A 27 5.64 6.48 5.75
N CYS A 28 4.90 6.09 4.70
CA CYS A 28 4.20 7.04 3.84
C CYS A 28 3.05 7.72 4.57
N ILE A 29 2.33 6.96 5.40
CA ILE A 29 1.27 7.48 6.26
C ILE A 29 1.87 8.45 7.28
N ASP A 30 2.94 8.03 7.97
CA ASP A 30 3.56 8.82 9.05
C ASP A 30 4.15 10.14 8.53
N THR A 31 4.62 10.15 7.28
CA THR A 31 5.16 11.35 6.61
C THR A 31 4.15 12.08 5.74
N ASN A 32 2.91 11.59 5.66
CA ASN A 32 1.87 12.06 4.75
C ASN A 32 2.35 12.21 3.28
N SER A 33 3.21 11.30 2.81
CA SER A 33 3.86 11.40 1.50
C SER A 33 3.20 10.50 0.46
N ILE A 34 2.22 11.06 -0.26
CA ILE A 34 1.55 10.35 -1.36
C ILE A 34 2.51 10.03 -2.51
N GLN A 35 3.49 10.89 -2.78
CA GLN A 35 4.46 10.68 -3.86
C GLN A 35 5.30 9.44 -3.59
N LEU A 36 5.70 9.24 -2.33
CA LEU A 36 6.40 8.03 -1.90
C LEU A 36 5.47 6.81 -1.97
N GLY A 37 4.23 6.93 -1.50
CA GLY A 37 3.24 5.87 -1.53
C GLY A 37 2.95 5.33 -2.93
N ARG A 38 2.77 6.23 -3.92
CA ARG A 38 2.57 5.86 -5.33
C ARG A 38 3.79 5.16 -5.90
N LYS A 39 5.01 5.66 -5.63
CA LYS A 39 6.24 4.97 -6.03
C LYS A 39 6.30 3.57 -5.44
N ILE A 40 6.02 3.39 -4.15
CA ILE A 40 6.03 2.04 -3.56
C ILE A 40 4.97 1.15 -4.22
N HIS A 41 3.76 1.66 -4.45
CA HIS A 41 2.67 0.91 -5.08
C HIS A 41 3.00 0.47 -6.52
N GLU A 42 3.76 1.26 -7.30
CA GLU A 42 4.26 0.85 -8.62
C GLU A 42 5.15 -0.41 -8.58
N ARG A 43 5.80 -0.71 -7.43
CA ARG A 43 6.61 -1.92 -7.23
C ARG A 43 5.85 -3.00 -6.44
N VAL A 44 4.52 -3.06 -6.53
CA VAL A 44 3.75 -4.11 -5.83
C VAL A 44 4.11 -5.52 -6.31
N ASP A 45 4.59 -5.64 -7.55
CA ASP A 45 5.05 -6.88 -8.18
C ASP A 45 6.29 -7.48 -7.51
N VAL A 46 7.10 -6.69 -6.78
CA VAL A 46 8.27 -7.21 -6.07
C VAL A 46 7.94 -7.79 -4.70
N VAL A 47 6.69 -7.72 -4.25
CA VAL A 47 6.26 -8.34 -3.00
C VAL A 47 6.22 -9.87 -3.17
N GLU A 48 6.76 -10.61 -2.20
CA GLU A 48 6.81 -12.08 -2.23
C GLU A 48 5.42 -12.72 -2.32
N GLU A 49 4.46 -12.16 -1.60
CA GLU A 49 3.09 -12.63 -1.48
C GLU A 49 2.16 -11.42 -1.34
N LEU A 50 1.39 -11.13 -2.39
CA LEU A 50 0.33 -10.15 -2.30
C LEU A 50 -0.90 -10.81 -1.68
N ASN A 51 -1.19 -10.48 -0.43
CA ASN A 51 -2.32 -11.00 0.32
C ASN A 51 -3.26 -9.86 0.75
N PRO A 52 -4.49 -10.17 1.23
CA PRO A 52 -5.47 -9.16 1.61
C PRO A 52 -4.97 -8.20 2.70
N PHE A 53 -3.98 -8.58 3.52
CA PHE A 53 -3.40 -7.70 4.53
C PHE A 53 -2.55 -6.59 3.89
N VAL A 54 -1.70 -6.94 2.92
CA VAL A 54 -0.89 -5.97 2.17
C VAL A 54 -1.78 -5.02 1.36
N GLU A 55 -2.79 -5.56 0.68
CA GLU A 55 -3.75 -4.77 -0.08
C GLU A 55 -4.58 -3.83 0.82
N THR A 56 -5.03 -4.31 1.98
CA THR A 56 -5.72 -3.47 2.99
C THR A 56 -4.81 -2.34 3.49
N LYS A 57 -3.50 -2.59 3.62
CA LYS A 57 -2.53 -1.56 3.99
C LYS A 57 -2.36 -0.52 2.89
N LEU A 58 -2.38 -0.91 1.61
CA LEU A 58 -2.38 0.02 0.48
C LEU A 58 -3.62 0.93 0.49
N VAL A 59 -4.82 0.35 0.70
CA VAL A 59 -6.07 1.12 0.86
C VAL A 59 -5.92 2.13 2.01
N SER A 60 -5.42 1.67 3.15
CA SER A 60 -5.19 2.54 4.33
C SER A 60 -4.18 3.65 4.06
N MET A 61 -3.13 3.38 3.29
CA MET A 61 -2.11 4.36 2.94
C MET A 61 -2.70 5.49 2.08
N TYR A 62 -3.37 5.15 0.98
CA TYR A 62 -4.03 6.15 0.13
C TYR A 62 -5.07 6.96 0.91
N ALA A 63 -5.92 6.29 1.69
CA ALA A 63 -6.94 6.93 2.50
C ALA A 63 -6.34 7.91 3.52
N LYS A 64 -5.34 7.49 4.30
CA LYS A 64 -4.73 8.34 5.33
C LYS A 64 -3.87 9.48 4.76
N CYS A 65 -3.43 9.35 3.51
CA CYS A 65 -2.78 10.45 2.78
C CYS A 65 -3.78 11.42 2.12
N GLY A 66 -5.10 11.22 2.27
CA GLY A 66 -6.14 12.10 1.70
C GLY A 66 -6.48 11.82 0.23
N PHE A 67 -6.20 10.61 -0.28
CA PHE A 67 -6.47 10.23 -1.66
C PHE A 67 -7.51 9.11 -1.71
N LEU A 68 -8.75 9.44 -1.35
CA LEU A 68 -9.85 8.45 -1.24
C LEU A 68 -10.16 7.74 -2.56
N ASP A 69 -10.12 8.44 -3.69
CA ASP A 69 -10.38 7.82 -4.99
C ASP A 69 -9.34 6.76 -5.37
N ASP A 70 -8.06 6.99 -5.05
CA ASP A 70 -7.02 5.98 -5.26
C ASP A 70 -7.17 4.81 -4.28
N ALA A 71 -7.56 5.08 -3.02
CA ALA A 71 -7.89 4.03 -2.06
C ALA A 71 -9.04 3.15 -2.58
N ARG A 72 -10.06 3.76 -3.20
CA ARG A 72 -11.22 3.09 -3.78
C ARG A 72 -10.82 2.21 -4.97
N LYS A 73 -9.92 2.68 -5.84
CA LYS A 73 -9.37 1.88 -6.94
C LYS A 73 -8.67 0.63 -6.43
N VAL A 74 -7.80 0.77 -5.43
CA VAL A 74 -7.12 -0.39 -4.81
C VAL A 74 -8.13 -1.36 -4.22
N PHE A 75 -9.08 -0.86 -3.42
CA PHE A 75 -10.09 -1.70 -2.76
C PHE A 75 -10.95 -2.48 -3.76
N TYR A 76 -11.32 -1.89 -4.89
CA TYR A 76 -12.08 -2.61 -5.93
C TYR A 76 -11.23 -3.57 -6.76
N ALA A 77 -9.92 -3.37 -6.82
CA ALA A 77 -8.99 -4.30 -7.46
C ALA A 77 -8.63 -5.51 -6.59
N MET A 78 -8.89 -5.46 -5.27
CA MET A 78 -8.60 -6.57 -4.35
C MET A 78 -9.33 -7.85 -4.76
N ARG A 79 -8.60 -8.96 -4.81
CA ARG A 79 -9.18 -10.28 -5.14
C ARG A 79 -10.17 -10.74 -4.07
N GLU A 80 -9.83 -10.50 -2.81
CA GLU A 80 -10.66 -10.86 -1.66
C GLU A 80 -10.77 -9.67 -0.71
N ARG A 81 -12.00 -9.34 -0.30
CA ARG A 81 -12.29 -8.26 0.64
C ARG A 81 -12.85 -8.87 1.92
N ASN A 82 -12.13 -8.68 3.01
CA ASN A 82 -12.51 -9.12 4.34
C ASN A 82 -12.95 -7.95 5.23
N LEU A 83 -13.33 -8.25 6.48
CA LEU A 83 -13.76 -7.26 7.46
C LEU A 83 -12.76 -6.09 7.64
N TYR A 84 -11.46 -6.37 7.58
CA TYR A 84 -10.41 -5.35 7.73
C TYR A 84 -10.37 -4.39 6.55
N SER A 85 -10.45 -4.91 5.32
CA SER A 85 -10.49 -4.07 4.10
C SER A 85 -11.72 -3.16 4.07
N TRP A 86 -12.89 -3.66 4.46
CA TRP A 86 -14.12 -2.87 4.59
C TRP A 86 -14.01 -1.81 5.67
N SER A 87 -13.49 -2.17 6.84
CA SER A 87 -13.28 -1.23 7.94
C SER A 87 -12.33 -0.10 7.56
N ALA A 88 -11.27 -0.41 6.80
CA ALA A 88 -10.34 0.58 6.26
C ALA A 88 -11.04 1.55 5.30
N MET A 89 -11.85 1.03 4.37
CA MET A 89 -12.57 1.85 3.38
C MET A 89 -13.66 2.71 4.02
N ILE A 90 -14.51 2.14 4.88
CA ILE A 90 -15.56 2.89 5.58
C ILE A 90 -14.93 3.98 6.45
N GLY A 91 -13.86 3.63 7.18
CA GLY A 91 -13.11 4.61 7.97
C GLY A 91 -12.52 5.73 7.11
N ALA A 92 -12.10 5.44 5.86
CA ALA A 92 -11.61 6.44 4.93
C ALA A 92 -12.70 7.44 4.52
N CYS A 93 -13.88 6.95 4.14
CA CYS A 93 -15.02 7.79 3.74
C CYS A 93 -15.55 8.70 4.85
N LEU A 94 -15.32 8.37 6.12
CA LEU A 94 -15.73 9.22 7.26
C LEU A 94 -14.74 10.37 7.54
N ARG A 95 -13.56 10.35 6.92
CA ARG A 95 -12.47 11.32 7.14
C ARG A 95 -12.23 12.25 5.95
N ASP A 96 -12.93 12.03 4.85
CA ASP A 96 -12.93 12.86 3.63
C ASP A 96 -14.03 13.93 3.72
#